data_AF-A0A5N6P9I1-F1
#
_entry.id   AF-A0A5N6P9I1-F1
#
_cell.length_a   1.000
_cell.length_b   1.000
_cell.length_c   1.000
_cell.angle_alpha   90.00
_cell.angle_beta   90.00
_cell.angle_gamma   90.00
#
_symmetry.space_group_name_H-M   'P 1'
#
loop_
_entity.id
_entity.type
_entity.pdbx_description
1 polymer ?
#
loop_
_entity_poly.entity_id
_entity_poly.type
_entity_poly.pdbx_seq_one_letter_code
_entity_poly.pdbx_strand_id
1 'polypeptide(L)'
;MEYNHRTLEQQLKHLQDQFRELYVTLQRFSKLHIIKQGARTIEEYSQEFEHLLMKYDINEDDLQTFVRYLGGLEPTIANIVELQPYSSLPEMRLLAHKIESQQKNQSKV
;
A
#
# COMPACT_ATOMS: atom_id res chain seq x y z
N MET A 1 33.33 39.22 -11.84
CA MET A 1 32.82 37.99 -12.49
C MET A 1 32.11 37.12 -11.46
N GLU A 2 30.95 37.55 -10.93
CA GLU A 2 30.19 36.81 -9.89
C GLU A 2 28.87 36.20 -10.42
N TYR A 3 28.56 36.39 -11.70
CA TYR A 3 27.24 36.09 -12.26
C TYR A 3 26.96 34.60 -12.54
N ASN A 4 27.97 33.72 -12.44
CA ASN A 4 27.82 32.28 -12.73
C ASN A 4 27.72 31.40 -11.47
N HIS A 5 28.33 31.82 -10.35
CA HIS A 5 28.37 31.02 -9.13
C HIS A 5 27.01 30.98 -8.42
N ARG A 6 26.35 32.15 -8.27
CA ARG A 6 25.01 32.24 -7.67
C ARG A 6 23.94 31.45 -8.45
N THR A 7 24.04 31.40 -9.77
CA THR A 7 23.09 30.68 -10.62
C THR A 7 23.26 29.16 -10.52
N LEU A 8 24.51 28.68 -10.41
CA LEU A 8 24.82 27.27 -10.16
C LEU A 8 24.38 26.84 -8.75
N GLU A 9 24.62 27.66 -7.73
CA GLU A 9 24.14 27.40 -6.37
C GLU A 9 22.61 27.32 -6.30
N GLN A 10 21.91 28.21 -7.02
CA GLN A 10 20.45 28.18 -7.15
C GLN A 10 19.95 26.92 -7.86
N GLN A 11 20.60 26.52 -8.96
CA GLN A 11 20.27 25.29 -9.68
C GLN A 11 20.53 24.03 -8.86
N LEU A 12 21.66 23.97 -8.15
CA LEU A 12 22.00 22.87 -7.25
C LEU A 12 21.00 22.77 -6.10
N LYS A 13 20.62 23.90 -5.49
CA LYS A 13 19.62 23.93 -4.44
C LYS A 13 18.25 23.43 -4.94
N HIS A 14 17.80 23.92 -6.10
CA HIS A 14 16.55 23.46 -6.70
C HIS A 14 16.58 21.95 -6.97
N LEU A 15 17.68 21.45 -7.51
CA LEU A 15 17.86 20.02 -7.78
C LEU A 15 17.87 19.20 -6.49
N GLN A 16 18.52 19.68 -5.42
CA GLN A 16 18.51 19.05 -4.10
C GLN A 16 17.09 18.96 -3.51
N ASP A 17 16.31 20.04 -3.62
CA ASP A 17 14.93 20.07 -3.15
C ASP A 17 14.06 19.10 -3.97
N GLN A 18 14.23 19.04 -5.31
CA GLN A 18 13.54 18.06 -6.15
C GLN A 18 13.88 16.62 -5.78
N PHE A 19 15.16 16.30 -5.57
CA PHE A 19 15.58 14.97 -5.14
C PHE A 19 15.05 14.61 -3.76
N ARG A 20 14.96 15.58 -2.85
CA ARG A 20 14.36 15.39 -1.52
C ARG A 20 12.89 15.02 -1.62
N GLU A 21 12.10 15.77 -2.39
CA GLU A 21 10.67 15.49 -2.57
C GLU A 21 10.45 14.15 -3.27
N LEU A 22 11.25 13.83 -4.30
CA LEU A 22 11.22 12.53 -4.96
C LEU A 22 11.52 11.40 -3.98
N TYR A 23 12.57 11.53 -3.17
CA TYR A 23 12.95 10.52 -2.18
C TYR A 23 11.84 10.29 -1.16
N VAL A 24 11.25 11.35 -0.62
CA VAL A 24 10.13 11.26 0.33
C VAL A 24 8.95 10.53 -0.32
N THR A 25 8.60 10.88 -1.55
CA THR A 25 7.51 10.27 -2.30
C THR A 25 7.76 8.78 -2.53
N LEU A 26 8.96 8.40 -2.96
CA LEU A 26 9.37 7.01 -3.13
C LEU A 26 9.28 6.21 -1.82
N GLN A 27 9.70 6.79 -0.70
CA GLN A 27 9.59 6.13 0.61
C GLN A 27 8.13 5.86 1.00
N ARG A 28 7.22 6.81 0.74
CA ARG A 28 5.78 6.63 0.99
C ARG A 28 5.21 5.47 0.17
N PHE A 29 5.44 5.48 -1.14
CA PHE A 29 4.96 4.41 -2.03
C PHE A 29 5.58 3.04 -1.70
N SER A 30 6.87 3.02 -1.36
CA SER A 30 7.57 1.80 -0.97
C SER A 30 6.95 1.18 0.27
N LYS A 31 6.68 1.97 1.32
CA LYS A 31 6.04 1.47 2.54
C LYS A 31 4.66 0.87 2.29
N LEU A 32 3.86 1.49 1.42
CA LEU A 32 2.57 0.94 1.03
C LEU A 32 2.71 -0.35 0.17
N HIS A 33 3.69 -0.43 -0.73
CA HIS A 33 3.84 -1.61 -1.61
C HIS A 33 4.43 -2.84 -0.94
N ILE A 34 5.24 -2.66 0.11
CA ILE A 34 5.88 -3.79 0.81
C ILE A 34 5.01 -4.38 1.92
N ILE A 35 3.86 -3.76 2.25
CA ILE A 35 2.97 -4.29 3.28
C ILE A 35 2.42 -5.65 2.84
N LYS A 36 2.61 -6.66 3.69
CA LYS A 36 2.10 -8.03 3.51
C LYS A 36 1.37 -8.46 4.76
N GLN A 37 0.28 -9.21 4.64
CA GLN A 37 -0.48 -9.77 5.76
C GLN A 37 0.48 -10.55 6.68
N GLY A 38 1.23 -11.51 6.14
CA GLY A 38 2.14 -12.33 6.92
C GLY A 38 1.39 -13.11 7.99
N ALA A 39 1.90 -13.12 9.22
CA ALA A 39 1.25 -13.78 10.35
C ALA A 39 0.08 -12.99 10.97
N ARG A 40 -0.21 -11.78 10.46
CA ARG A 40 -1.28 -10.93 11.00
C ARG A 40 -2.64 -11.42 10.56
N THR A 41 -3.64 -11.10 11.36
CA THR A 41 -5.03 -11.27 10.98
C THR A 41 -5.40 -10.34 9.82
N ILE A 42 -6.46 -10.70 9.08
CA ILE A 42 -7.03 -9.83 8.04
C ILE A 42 -7.41 -8.46 8.58
N GLU A 43 -7.92 -8.40 9.82
CA GLU A 43 -8.28 -7.13 10.46
C GLU A 43 -7.06 -6.24 10.68
N GLU A 44 -6.00 -6.76 11.31
CA GLU A 44 -4.75 -6.03 11.55
C GLU A 44 -4.09 -5.57 10.25
N TYR A 45 -4.06 -6.43 9.23
CA TYR A 45 -3.54 -6.08 7.91
C TYR A 45 -4.36 -4.95 7.27
N SER A 46 -5.69 -5.05 7.33
CA SER A 46 -6.59 -4.06 6.72
C SER A 46 -6.48 -2.69 7.37
N GLN A 47 -6.41 -2.64 8.70
CA GLN A 47 -6.25 -1.40 9.44
C GLN A 47 -4.93 -0.71 9.11
N GLU A 48 -3.83 -1.47 9.02
CA GLU A 48 -2.54 -0.89 8.64
C GLU A 48 -2.54 -0.41 7.20
N PHE A 49 -3.14 -1.15 6.28
CA PHE A 49 -3.25 -0.74 4.87
C PHE A 49 -4.00 0.58 4.73
N GLU A 50 -5.18 0.71 5.35
CA GLU A 50 -5.97 1.95 5.36
C GLU A 50 -5.23 3.10 6.04
N HIS A 51 -4.52 2.81 7.15
CA HIS A 51 -3.69 3.79 7.83
C HIS A 51 -2.57 4.34 6.93
N LEU A 52 -1.90 3.48 6.15
CA LEU A 52 -0.84 3.90 5.24
C LEU A 52 -1.38 4.74 4.06
N LEU A 53 -2.55 4.38 3.52
CA LEU A 53 -3.23 5.19 2.50
C LEU A 53 -3.51 6.61 3.01
N MET A 54 -4.10 6.72 4.20
CA MET A 54 -4.42 8.02 4.83
C MET A 54 -3.15 8.81 5.20
N LYS A 55 -2.17 8.14 5.82
CA LYS A 55 -0.94 8.79 6.32
C LYS A 55 -0.11 9.41 5.20
N TYR A 56 -0.11 8.79 4.03
CA TYR A 56 0.70 9.22 2.90
C TYR A 56 -0.06 10.02 1.85
N ASP A 57 -1.36 10.26 2.07
CA ASP A 57 -2.26 10.98 1.16
C ASP A 57 -2.18 10.40 -0.27
N ILE A 58 -2.15 9.08 -0.35
CA ILE A 58 -2.03 8.36 -1.62
C ILE A 58 -3.44 8.25 -2.22
N ASN A 59 -3.72 9.10 -3.20
CA ASN A 59 -4.96 9.03 -4.00
C ASN A 59 -4.78 8.03 -5.14
N GLU A 60 -5.12 6.77 -4.86
CA GLU A 60 -5.19 5.71 -5.85
C GLU A 60 -6.61 5.50 -6.33
N ASP A 61 -6.74 5.05 -7.58
CA ASP A 61 -8.03 4.57 -8.04
C ASP A 61 -8.40 3.24 -7.35
N ASP A 62 -9.67 2.88 -7.47
CA ASP A 62 -10.21 1.67 -6.83
C ASP A 62 -9.45 0.41 -7.30
N LEU A 63 -9.14 0.29 -8.60
CA LEU A 63 -8.46 -0.89 -9.14
C LEU A 63 -7.03 -1.01 -8.60
N GLN A 64 -6.28 0.10 -8.53
CA GLN A 64 -4.96 0.14 -7.93
C GLN A 64 -4.99 -0.25 -6.45
N THR A 65 -6.01 0.22 -5.74
CA THR A 65 -6.22 -0.13 -4.33
C THR A 65 -6.49 -1.63 -4.19
N PHE A 66 -7.35 -2.21 -5.05
CA PHE A 66 -7.68 -3.64 -5.02
C PHE A 66 -6.48 -4.52 -5.33
N VAL A 67 -5.74 -4.21 -6.40
CA VAL A 67 -4.55 -4.99 -6.80
C VAL A 67 -3.52 -5.02 -5.67
N ARG A 68 -3.31 -3.89 -4.98
CA ARG A 68 -2.32 -3.82 -3.91
C ARG A 68 -2.78 -4.47 -2.63
N TYR A 69 -4.04 -4.27 -2.24
CA TYR A 69 -4.61 -4.97 -1.10
C TYR A 69 -4.56 -6.49 -1.35
N LEU A 70 -5.00 -6.97 -2.53
CA LEU A 70 -4.95 -8.38 -2.92
C LEU A 70 -3.52 -8.93 -2.87
N GLY A 71 -2.57 -8.19 -3.45
CA GLY A 71 -1.17 -8.59 -3.50
C GLY A 71 -0.48 -8.61 -2.14
N GLY A 72 -1.05 -7.94 -1.12
CA GLY A 72 -0.57 -8.00 0.24
C GLY A 72 -1.17 -9.13 1.08
N LEU A 73 -2.31 -9.71 0.69
CA LEU A 73 -2.92 -10.84 1.41
C LEU A 73 -2.04 -12.09 1.37
N GLU A 74 -2.25 -12.97 2.36
CA GLU A 74 -1.67 -14.31 2.32
C GLU A 74 -2.18 -15.08 1.10
N PRO A 75 -1.31 -15.81 0.36
CA PRO A 75 -1.69 -16.43 -0.91
C PRO A 75 -2.92 -17.35 -0.83
N THR A 76 -3.09 -18.07 0.29
CA THR A 76 -4.23 -18.97 0.52
C THR A 76 -5.56 -18.21 0.60
N ILE A 77 -5.56 -16.95 1.01
CA ILE A 77 -6.73 -16.08 1.08
C ILE A 77 -6.88 -15.33 -0.25
N ALA A 78 -5.78 -14.74 -0.75
CA ALA A 78 -5.75 -13.97 -1.99
C ALA A 78 -6.34 -14.74 -3.17
N ASN A 79 -5.90 -15.99 -3.37
CA ASN A 79 -6.36 -16.84 -4.46
C ASN A 79 -7.88 -17.10 -4.43
N ILE A 80 -8.50 -17.11 -3.24
CA ILE A 80 -9.94 -17.31 -3.10
C ILE A 80 -10.68 -15.99 -3.31
N VAL A 81 -10.18 -14.89 -2.74
CA VAL A 81 -10.75 -13.55 -2.90
C VAL A 81 -10.78 -13.14 -4.37
N GLU A 82 -9.71 -13.40 -5.13
CA GLU A 82 -9.60 -13.06 -6.57
C GLU A 82 -10.72 -13.69 -7.42
N LEU A 83 -11.24 -14.84 -7.01
CA LEU A 83 -12.28 -15.57 -7.74
C LEU A 83 -13.70 -15.11 -7.39
N GLN A 84 -13.87 -14.24 -6.39
CA GLN A 84 -15.16 -13.79 -5.92
C GLN A 84 -15.50 -12.40 -6.48
N PRO A 85 -16.78 -12.10 -6.74
CA PRO A 85 -17.18 -10.76 -7.13
C PRO A 85 -17.04 -9.79 -5.94
N TYR A 86 -16.39 -8.65 -6.19
CA TYR A 86 -16.35 -7.48 -5.30
C TYR A 86 -16.27 -6.22 -6.15
N SER A 87 -16.77 -5.12 -5.60
CA SER A 87 -16.83 -3.80 -6.26
C SER A 87 -16.22 -2.68 -5.42
N SER A 88 -15.82 -2.99 -4.18
CA SER A 88 -15.23 -2.03 -3.26
C SER A 88 -14.25 -2.69 -2.29
N LEU A 89 -13.35 -1.89 -1.71
CA LEU A 89 -12.40 -2.37 -0.71
C LEU A 89 -13.11 -2.94 0.54
N PRO A 90 -14.18 -2.33 1.09
CA PRO A 90 -14.93 -2.93 2.18
C PRO A 90 -15.49 -4.32 1.86
N GLU A 91 -16.03 -4.54 0.66
CA GLU A 91 -16.53 -5.86 0.25
C GLU A 91 -15.40 -6.88 0.18
N MET A 92 -14.26 -6.49 -0.41
CA MET A 92 -13.08 -7.33 -0.51
C MET A 92 -12.52 -7.74 0.87
N ARG A 93 -12.48 -6.80 1.83
CA ARG A 93 -12.08 -7.07 3.22
C ARG A 93 -13.01 -8.06 3.90
N LEU A 94 -14.33 -7.89 3.75
CA LEU A 94 -15.33 -8.80 4.32
C LEU A 94 -15.16 -10.22 3.76
N LEU A 95 -14.90 -10.36 2.46
CA LEU A 95 -14.60 -11.65 1.82
C LEU A 95 -13.34 -12.28 2.44
N ALA A 96 -12.24 -11.51 2.52
CA ALA A 96 -10.99 -11.99 3.09
C ALA A 96 -11.16 -12.44 4.56
N HIS A 97 -11.89 -11.68 5.37
CA HIS A 97 -12.16 -12.01 6.77
C HIS A 97 -13.00 -13.30 6.90
N LYS A 98 -14.01 -13.46 6.04
CA LYS A 98 -14.83 -14.68 6.00
C LYS A 98 -13.99 -15.91 5.68
N ILE A 99 -13.10 -15.80 4.69
CA ILE A 99 -12.20 -16.89 4.28
C ILE A 99 -11.24 -17.25 5.42
N GLU A 100 -10.61 -16.26 6.05
CA GLU A 100 -9.73 -16.48 7.20
C GLU A 100 -10.44 -17.23 8.33
N SER A 101 -11.67 -16.82 8.64
CA SER A 101 -12.50 -17.47 9.67
C SER A 101 -12.82 -18.93 9.32
N GLN A 102 -13.11 -19.23 8.05
CA GLN A 102 -13.37 -20.59 7.58
C GLN A 102 -12.13 -21.47 7.69
N GLN A 103 -10.96 -20.97 7.28
CA GLN A 103 -9.70 -21.71 7.38
C GLN A 103 -9.36 -22.03 8.84
N LYS A 104 -9.48 -21.06 9.75
CA LYS A 104 -9.28 -21.26 11.20
C LYS A 104 -10.20 -22.32 11.80
N ASN A 105 -11.42 -22.46 11.29
CA ASN A 105 -12.38 -23.46 11.74
C ASN A 105 -12.09 -24.85 11.17
N GLN A 106 -11.62 -24.94 9.92
CA GLN A 106 -11.22 -26.19 9.30
C GLN A 106 -9.93 -26.77 9.90
N SER A 107 -8.97 -25.92 10.31
CA SER A 107 -7.74 -26.37 10.97
C SER A 107 -7.93 -26.86 12.42
N LYS A 108 -9.12 -26.69 13.00
CA LYS A 108 -9.45 -27.12 14.37
C LYS A 108 -10.15 -28.49 14.42
N VAL A 109 -10.41 -29.09 13.26
CA VAL A 109 -10.99 -30.44 13.09
C VAL A 109 -9.88 -31.41 12.73
#